data_AF-A0A7J9BNR4-F1
#
_entry.id   AF-A0A7J9BNR4-F1
#
_cell.length_a   1.000
_cell.length_b   1.000
_cell.length_c   1.000
_cell.angle_alpha   90.00
_cell.angle_beta   90.00
_cell.angle_gamma   90.00
#
_symmetry.space_group_name_H-M   'P 1'
#
loop_
_entity.id
_entity.type
_entity.pdbx_description
1 polymer ?
#
loop_
_entity_poly.entity_id
_entity_poly.type
_entity_poly.pdbx_seq_one_letter_code
_entity_poly.pdbx_strand_id
1 'polypeptide(L)'
;MGIRMVFYFILQLPCLIRPTSPFESGETRCKETCGAVAIPYPFGIKTGCYYNSWFRVTCNKTVNGTKPFITRINMELLHSRWSFRDNVVTVNNPVTYLNCDDKGNNGTTSPSSVNLQGSPFFFSSEHNSFGSVGCGYLAMFFRNNQTDPIALCLQRGCEEPISSKLAGCLATVPENLASYTTALKSMTDIISPWEKEFSKRCTSAFMLGYSTQLSEISIDMTHVPATLEWNPVNCDLE
;
A
#
# COMPACT_ATOMS: atom_id res chain seq x y z
N MET A 1 -20.01 -18.02 41.02
CA MET A 1 -19.12 -17.90 39.85
C MET A 1 -19.76 -18.30 38.52
N GLY A 2 -21.07 -18.62 38.44
CA GLY A 2 -21.73 -19.01 37.17
C GLY A 2 -22.33 -17.86 36.36
N ILE A 3 -22.74 -16.75 36.98
CA ILE A 3 -23.49 -15.67 36.30
C ILE A 3 -22.58 -14.81 35.40
N ARG A 4 -21.30 -14.65 35.74
CA ARG A 4 -20.32 -13.87 34.93
C ARG A 4 -19.89 -14.56 33.63
N MET A 5 -19.95 -15.89 33.54
CA MET A 5 -19.64 -16.62 32.30
C MET A 5 -20.80 -16.55 31.29
N VAL A 6 -22.04 -16.48 31.75
CA VAL A 6 -23.22 -16.40 30.87
C VAL A 6 -23.22 -15.10 30.07
N PHE A 7 -22.85 -13.97 30.69
CA PHE A 7 -22.73 -12.68 29.98
C PHE A 7 -21.62 -12.68 28.92
N TYR A 8 -20.51 -13.38 29.15
CA TYR A 8 -19.44 -13.53 28.15
C TYR A 8 -19.90 -14.30 26.91
N PHE A 9 -20.70 -15.35 27.09
CA PHE A 9 -21.28 -16.10 25.97
C PHE A 9 -22.37 -15.31 25.24
N ILE A 10 -23.22 -14.54 25.95
CA ILE A 10 -24.26 -13.70 25.32
C ILE A 10 -23.65 -12.54 24.50
N LEU A 11 -22.49 -12.01 24.90
CA LEU A 11 -21.76 -11.01 24.10
C LEU A 11 -21.08 -11.57 22.85
N GLN A 12 -20.92 -12.90 22.73
CA GLN A 12 -20.40 -13.58 21.52
C GLN A 12 -21.50 -14.18 20.64
N LEU A 13 -22.77 -14.06 21.05
CA LEU A 13 -23.94 -14.54 20.33
C LEU A 13 -24.55 -13.63 19.23
N PRO A 14 -24.03 -12.45 18.83
CA PRO A 14 -24.68 -11.69 17.75
C PRO A 14 -24.51 -12.28 16.34
N CYS A 15 -23.75 -13.38 16.15
CA CYS A 15 -23.54 -13.98 14.83
C CYS A 15 -24.72 -14.85 14.34
N LEU A 16 -25.58 -15.33 15.24
CA LEU A 16 -26.55 -16.39 14.91
C LEU A 16 -27.93 -15.90 14.44
N ILE A 17 -28.14 -14.59 14.29
CA ILE A 17 -29.41 -14.05 13.81
C ILE A 17 -29.14 -13.04 12.69
N ARG A 18 -28.71 -13.54 11.52
CA ARG A 18 -28.92 -12.82 10.26
C ARG A 18 -30.04 -13.49 9.48
N PRO A 19 -30.98 -12.74 8.89
CA PRO A 19 -31.80 -13.29 7.83
C PRO A 19 -30.87 -13.80 6.74
N THR A 20 -30.99 -15.08 6.39
CA THR A 20 -30.41 -15.64 5.17
C THR A 20 -31.05 -14.92 4.00
N SER A 21 -30.46 -13.80 3.56
CA SER A 21 -30.66 -13.38 2.17
C SER A 21 -30.06 -14.49 1.32
N PRO A 22 -30.74 -15.00 0.30
CA PRO A 22 -30.18 -16.03 -0.55
C PRO A 22 -28.81 -15.56 -1.03
N PHE A 23 -27.77 -16.37 -0.79
CA PHE A 23 -26.43 -16.19 -1.35
C PHE A 23 -26.43 -16.49 -2.87
N GLU A 24 -27.54 -16.21 -3.54
CA GLU A 24 -27.72 -16.26 -4.97
C GLU A 24 -27.74 -14.82 -5.50
N SER A 25 -26.73 -14.49 -6.32
CA SER A 25 -26.65 -13.29 -7.15
C SER A 25 -26.02 -12.00 -6.57
N GLY A 26 -24.97 -12.08 -5.73
CA GLY A 26 -24.11 -10.90 -5.50
C GLY A 26 -23.40 -10.45 -6.78
N GLU A 27 -22.84 -11.41 -7.50
CA GLU A 27 -22.03 -11.19 -8.72
C GLU A 27 -22.85 -10.67 -9.91
N THR A 28 -24.14 -10.99 -9.99
CA THR A 28 -25.02 -10.56 -11.09
C THR A 28 -25.73 -9.23 -10.82
N ARG A 29 -25.92 -8.84 -9.55
CA ARG A 29 -26.70 -7.65 -9.17
C ARG A 29 -25.84 -6.40 -8.94
N CYS A 30 -24.55 -6.57 -8.62
CA CYS A 30 -23.64 -5.48 -8.30
C CYS A 30 -22.57 -5.32 -9.38
N LYS A 31 -22.97 -4.76 -10.53
CA LYS A 31 -22.05 -4.32 -11.58
C LYS A 31 -21.79 -2.82 -11.41
N GLU A 32 -20.83 -2.50 -10.54
CA GLU A 32 -20.47 -1.13 -10.25
C GLU A 32 -19.19 -0.74 -10.98
N THR A 33 -19.09 0.52 -11.40
CA THR A 33 -17.92 1.08 -12.06
C THR A 33 -17.65 2.48 -11.54
N CYS A 34 -16.38 2.87 -11.54
CA CYS A 34 -15.93 4.17 -11.12
C CYS A 34 -14.86 4.67 -12.09
N GLY A 35 -15.24 5.61 -12.96
CA GLY A 35 -14.40 5.96 -14.10
C GLY A 35 -14.19 4.73 -15.00
N ALA A 36 -12.93 4.37 -15.26
CA ALA A 36 -12.56 3.19 -16.05
C ALA A 36 -12.35 1.91 -15.21
N VAL A 37 -12.61 1.95 -13.89
CA VAL A 37 -12.37 0.82 -12.99
C VAL A 37 -13.69 0.11 -12.70
N ALA A 38 -13.76 -1.18 -13.03
CA ALA A 38 -14.85 -2.04 -12.58
C ALA A 38 -14.68 -2.35 -11.10
N ILE A 39 -15.78 -2.37 -10.35
CA ILE A 39 -15.80 -2.67 -8.91
C ILE A 39 -16.62 -3.92 -8.65
N PRO A 40 -16.00 -5.11 -8.75
CA PRO A 40 -16.63 -6.34 -8.31
C PRO A 40 -16.54 -6.59 -6.79
N TYR A 41 -17.53 -7.32 -6.29
CA TYR A 41 -17.64 -7.79 -4.91
C TYR A 41 -16.39 -8.57 -4.46
N PRO A 42 -15.81 -8.38 -3.26
CA PRO A 42 -16.45 -7.82 -2.06
C PRO A 42 -16.45 -6.30 -1.98
N PHE A 43 -15.80 -5.60 -2.91
CA PHE A 43 -15.82 -4.15 -2.98
C PHE A 43 -17.11 -3.64 -3.63
N GLY A 44 -17.58 -2.47 -3.19
CA GLY A 44 -18.80 -1.87 -3.74
C GLY A 44 -19.04 -0.45 -3.28
N ILE A 45 -19.78 0.31 -4.08
CA ILE A 45 -20.18 1.70 -3.84
C ILE A 45 -21.51 1.75 -3.09
N LYS A 46 -22.53 1.06 -3.60
CA LYS A 46 -23.89 1.08 -3.04
C LYS A 46 -24.01 0.12 -1.87
N THR A 47 -24.85 0.49 -0.90
CA THR A 47 -25.26 -0.40 0.19
C THR A 47 -25.83 -1.70 -0.39
N GLY A 48 -25.36 -2.84 0.12
CA GLY A 48 -25.71 -4.17 -0.38
C GLY A 48 -24.83 -4.69 -1.52
N CYS A 49 -23.87 -3.89 -2.03
CA CYS A 49 -22.90 -4.30 -3.05
C CYS A 49 -21.47 -4.46 -2.55
N TYR A 50 -21.20 -4.14 -1.29
CA TYR A 50 -19.95 -4.45 -0.60
C TYR A 50 -20.18 -5.46 0.53
N TYR A 51 -19.17 -6.25 0.88
CA TYR A 51 -19.28 -7.28 1.91
C TYR A 51 -19.54 -6.71 3.31
N ASN A 52 -18.76 -5.70 3.70
CA ASN A 52 -18.94 -4.93 4.92
C ASN A 52 -18.31 -3.53 4.76
N SER A 53 -18.36 -2.74 5.82
CA SER A 53 -17.91 -1.35 5.83
C SER A 53 -16.44 -1.12 5.42
N TRP A 54 -15.55 -2.12 5.60
CA TRP A 54 -14.15 -2.06 5.14
C TRP A 54 -14.01 -2.14 3.63
N PHE A 55 -14.95 -2.78 2.95
CA PHE A 55 -14.92 -2.94 1.49
C PHE A 55 -15.73 -1.86 0.76
N ARG A 56 -16.22 -0.84 1.47
CA ARG A 56 -16.95 0.28 0.87
C ARG A 56 -16.02 1.15 0.02
N VAL A 57 -16.41 1.37 -1.22
CA VAL A 57 -15.69 2.21 -2.18
C VAL A 57 -16.41 3.55 -2.34
N THR A 58 -15.62 4.63 -2.39
CA THR A 58 -16.11 5.96 -2.76
C THR A 58 -15.49 6.38 -4.09
N CYS A 59 -16.28 7.01 -4.95
CA CYS A 59 -15.82 7.58 -6.22
C CYS A 59 -15.51 9.07 -6.07
N ASN A 60 -14.22 9.42 -6.03
CA ASN A 60 -13.77 10.80 -5.87
C ASN A 60 -13.38 11.41 -7.21
N LYS A 61 -13.75 12.68 -7.43
CA LYS A 61 -13.25 13.45 -8.57
C LYS A 61 -11.82 13.91 -8.30
N THR A 62 -10.91 13.61 -9.21
CA THR A 62 -9.50 14.04 -9.16
C THR A 62 -9.14 14.81 -10.42
N VAL A 63 -7.93 15.37 -10.47
CA VAL A 63 -7.40 16.07 -11.66
C VAL A 63 -7.42 15.16 -12.89
N ASN A 64 -7.21 13.86 -12.71
CA ASN A 64 -7.16 12.86 -13.78
C ASN A 64 -8.47 12.07 -13.93
N GLY A 65 -9.61 12.67 -13.51
CA GLY A 65 -10.93 12.06 -13.62
C GLY A 65 -11.44 11.42 -12.32
N THR A 66 -12.55 10.69 -12.42
CA THR A 66 -13.18 10.02 -11.28
C THR A 66 -12.46 8.71 -10.96
N LYS A 67 -12.05 8.55 -9.69
CA LYS A 67 -11.24 7.42 -9.23
C LYS A 67 -11.89 6.73 -8.02
N PRO A 68 -11.85 5.39 -7.94
CA PRO A 68 -12.35 4.63 -6.79
C PRO A 68 -11.34 4.63 -5.63
N PHE A 69 -11.83 4.79 -4.40
CA PHE A 69 -11.04 4.69 -3.18
C PHE A 69 -11.70 3.76 -2.17
N ILE A 70 -10.92 2.88 -1.55
CA ILE A 70 -11.37 2.15 -0.35
C ILE A 70 -11.56 3.17 0.76
N THR A 71 -12.82 3.40 1.16
CA THR A 71 -13.20 4.60 1.93
C THR A 71 -12.46 4.70 3.26
N ARG A 72 -12.37 3.59 4.01
CA ARG A 72 -11.84 3.61 5.39
C ARG A 72 -10.32 3.76 5.46
N ILE A 73 -9.60 3.37 4.41
CA ILE A 73 -8.12 3.44 4.37
C ILE A 73 -7.60 4.46 3.36
N ASN A 74 -8.50 5.16 2.64
CA ASN A 74 -8.20 6.20 1.66
C ASN A 74 -7.18 5.77 0.58
N MET A 75 -7.24 4.52 0.15
CA MET A 75 -6.37 3.98 -0.90
C MET A 75 -7.12 3.89 -2.22
N GLU A 76 -6.55 4.46 -3.30
CA GLU A 76 -7.13 4.36 -4.64
C GLU A 76 -7.04 2.92 -5.15
N LEU A 77 -8.16 2.37 -5.64
CA LEU A 77 -8.20 1.07 -6.30
C LEU A 77 -7.72 1.21 -7.75
N LEU A 78 -6.80 0.35 -8.15
CA LEU A 78 -6.31 0.29 -9.53
C LEU A 78 -7.07 -0.78 -10.33
N HIS A 79 -7.14 -0.59 -11.64
CA HIS A 79 -7.82 -1.50 -12.56
C HIS A 79 -7.16 -2.90 -12.63
N SER A 80 -5.92 -3.05 -12.17
CA SER A 80 -5.11 -4.26 -12.35
C SER A 80 -5.44 -5.38 -11.37
N ARG A 81 -5.50 -6.62 -11.88
CA ARG A 81 -5.57 -7.91 -11.17
C ARG A 81 -6.35 -7.90 -9.86
N TRP A 82 -7.66 -8.03 -9.97
CA TRP A 82 -8.51 -8.38 -8.84
C TRP A 82 -8.62 -9.90 -8.87
N SER A 83 -8.05 -10.59 -7.89
CA SER A 83 -8.28 -12.03 -7.76
C SER A 83 -9.05 -12.29 -6.48
N PHE A 84 -10.34 -12.56 -6.65
CA PHE A 84 -11.22 -12.92 -5.54
C PHE A 84 -10.88 -14.25 -4.91
N ARG A 85 -10.33 -15.19 -5.70
CA ARG A 85 -9.88 -16.48 -5.18
C ARG A 85 -8.70 -16.30 -4.23
N ASP A 86 -7.85 -15.32 -4.51
CA ASP A 86 -6.62 -15.10 -3.77
C ASP A 86 -6.76 -13.99 -2.72
N ASN A 87 -7.94 -13.36 -2.59
CA ASN A 87 -8.20 -12.23 -1.70
C ASN A 87 -7.20 -11.07 -1.87
N VAL A 88 -6.86 -10.74 -3.12
CA VAL A 88 -5.89 -9.68 -3.47
C VAL A 88 -6.54 -8.53 -4.23
N VAL A 89 -6.05 -7.32 -4.00
CA VAL A 89 -6.43 -6.12 -4.75
C VAL A 89 -5.23 -5.21 -4.97
N THR A 90 -5.16 -4.57 -6.13
CA THR A 90 -4.11 -3.58 -6.40
C THR A 90 -4.56 -2.18 -5.99
N VAL A 91 -3.72 -1.46 -5.26
CA VAL A 91 -3.92 -0.08 -4.82
C VAL A 91 -2.82 0.85 -5.30
N ASN A 92 -3.12 2.14 -5.36
CA ASN A 92 -2.15 3.19 -5.66
C ASN A 92 -1.39 3.58 -4.37
N ASN A 93 -0.19 3.07 -4.19
CA ASN A 93 0.60 3.19 -2.98
C ASN A 93 1.56 4.40 -3.05
N PRO A 94 1.68 5.23 -2.00
CA PRO A 94 2.53 6.41 -2.03
C PRO A 94 4.02 6.07 -2.12
N VAL A 95 4.78 6.97 -2.72
CA VAL A 95 6.25 6.88 -2.83
C VAL A 95 6.89 7.92 -1.93
N THR A 96 7.99 7.57 -1.27
CA THR A 96 8.86 8.53 -0.57
C THR A 96 9.88 9.09 -1.52
N TYR A 97 10.05 10.40 -1.54
CA TYR A 97 11.07 11.09 -2.33
C TYR A 97 12.06 11.82 -1.43
N LEU A 98 13.24 12.07 -1.96
CA LEU A 98 14.25 12.94 -1.34
C LEU A 98 15.00 13.70 -2.44
N ASN A 99 15.17 15.01 -2.25
CA ASN A 99 15.89 15.92 -3.17
C ASN A 99 15.28 15.97 -4.58
N CYS A 100 13.96 16.04 -4.65
CA CYS A 100 13.21 16.15 -5.89
C CYS A 100 12.45 17.48 -5.84
N ASP A 101 13.04 18.53 -6.41
CA ASP A 101 12.59 19.94 -6.26
C ASP A 101 11.12 20.13 -6.67
N ASP A 102 10.69 19.50 -7.77
CA ASP A 102 9.30 19.56 -8.26
C ASP A 102 8.29 18.85 -7.34
N LYS A 103 8.75 18.07 -6.36
CA LYS A 103 7.91 17.35 -5.40
C LYS A 103 7.85 18.03 -4.03
N GLY A 104 8.37 19.25 -3.92
CA GLY A 104 8.34 20.04 -2.68
C GLY A 104 9.25 19.52 -1.57
N ASN A 105 10.21 18.63 -1.90
CA ASN A 105 11.15 18.09 -0.94
C ASN A 105 12.58 18.58 -1.22
N ASN A 106 12.90 19.76 -0.68
CA ASN A 106 14.24 20.35 -0.68
C ASN A 106 15.04 19.90 0.56
N GLY A 107 15.24 18.58 0.70
CA GLY A 107 16.18 18.01 1.67
C GLY A 107 15.59 17.49 2.99
N THR A 108 14.27 17.47 3.16
CA THR A 108 13.59 16.84 4.31
C THR A 108 12.71 15.68 3.85
N THR A 109 13.15 14.44 4.04
CA THR A 109 12.31 13.25 3.83
C THR A 109 10.95 13.47 4.48
N SER A 110 9.87 13.57 3.70
CA SER A 110 8.53 13.27 4.20
C SER A 110 8.37 11.77 4.02
N PRO A 111 8.68 10.95 5.04
CA PRO A 111 8.56 9.51 4.90
C PRO A 111 7.10 9.19 4.57
N SER A 112 6.87 8.57 3.43
CA SER A 112 5.56 7.99 3.12
C SER A 112 5.36 6.83 4.09
N SER A 113 4.30 6.94 4.88
CA SER A 113 3.86 5.91 5.81
C SER A 113 2.44 5.50 5.45
N VAL A 114 2.20 4.20 5.36
CA VAL A 114 0.85 3.66 5.23
C VAL A 114 0.55 2.87 6.50
N ASN A 115 -0.62 3.14 7.08
CA ASN A 115 -1.09 2.48 8.29
C ASN A 115 -2.46 1.85 8.05
N LEU A 116 -2.50 0.54 7.90
CA LEU A 116 -3.71 -0.28 7.74
C LEU A 116 -4.03 -1.06 9.03
N GLN A 117 -3.38 -0.74 10.17
CA GLN A 117 -3.62 -1.41 11.44
C GLN A 117 -5.09 -1.29 11.85
N GLY A 118 -5.67 -2.39 12.33
CA GLY A 118 -7.09 -2.48 12.68
C GLY A 118 -8.02 -2.63 11.47
N SER A 119 -7.52 -2.51 10.24
CA SER A 119 -8.23 -2.92 9.03
C SER A 119 -7.94 -4.39 8.72
N PRO A 120 -8.73 -5.03 7.85
CA PRO A 120 -8.44 -6.40 7.42
C PRO A 120 -7.37 -6.50 6.34
N PHE A 121 -6.88 -5.36 5.84
CA PHE A 121 -5.95 -5.30 4.73
C PHE A 121 -4.50 -5.28 5.23
N PHE A 122 -3.63 -5.99 4.51
CA PHE A 122 -2.19 -5.98 4.74
C PHE A 122 -1.45 -6.10 3.40
N PHE A 123 -0.19 -5.68 3.36
CA PHE A 123 0.64 -5.87 2.18
C PHE A 123 1.14 -7.31 2.12
N SER A 124 0.88 -7.96 0.99
CA SER A 124 1.34 -9.31 0.68
C SER A 124 2.86 -9.37 0.52
N SER A 125 3.53 -10.28 1.21
CA SER A 125 4.96 -10.54 0.96
C SER A 125 5.22 -11.33 -0.31
N GLU A 126 4.23 -12.07 -0.82
CA GLU A 126 4.33 -12.81 -2.09
C GLU A 126 4.14 -11.90 -3.30
N HIS A 127 3.33 -10.85 -3.14
CA HIS A 127 2.96 -9.96 -4.23
C HIS A 127 3.58 -8.58 -4.13
N ASN A 128 4.38 -8.28 -3.10
CA ASN A 128 5.08 -7.01 -3.00
C ASN A 128 6.57 -7.16 -2.72
N SER A 129 7.31 -6.13 -3.11
CA SER A 129 8.71 -5.94 -2.78
C SER A 129 8.95 -4.50 -2.39
N PHE A 130 9.95 -4.28 -1.54
CA PHE A 130 10.46 -2.94 -1.27
C PHE A 130 11.43 -2.57 -2.38
N GLY A 131 11.25 -1.40 -2.97
CA GLY A 131 12.05 -0.92 -4.08
C GLY A 131 12.54 0.49 -3.87
N SER A 132 13.62 0.81 -4.56
CA SER A 132 14.16 2.16 -4.59
C SER A 132 14.77 2.45 -5.95
N VAL A 133 14.50 3.63 -6.48
CA VAL A 133 15.03 4.14 -7.75
C VAL A 133 15.79 5.43 -7.46
N GLY A 134 17.06 5.45 -7.83
CA GLY A 134 18.02 6.50 -7.50
C GLY A 134 19.45 5.97 -7.59
N CYS A 135 20.43 6.80 -7.22
CA CYS A 135 21.80 6.37 -6.97
C CYS A 135 22.35 7.11 -5.75
N GLY A 136 23.28 6.50 -5.03
CA GLY A 136 23.96 7.15 -3.90
C GLY A 136 23.26 7.06 -2.54
N TYR A 137 22.10 6.38 -2.43
CA TYR A 137 21.34 6.28 -1.17
C TYR A 137 21.18 4.85 -0.66
N LEU A 138 21.05 4.74 0.67
CA LEU A 138 20.50 3.58 1.34
C LEU A 138 19.01 3.83 1.61
N ALA A 139 18.15 3.03 0.99
CA ALA A 139 16.73 3.06 1.27
C ALA A 139 16.41 2.01 2.35
N MET A 140 15.65 2.42 3.35
CA MET A 140 15.34 1.66 4.55
C MET A 140 13.83 1.49 4.68
N PHE A 141 13.41 0.29 5.04
CA PHE A 141 12.00 -0.07 5.19
C PHE A 141 11.73 -0.51 6.62
N PHE A 142 10.73 0.09 7.25
CA PHE A 142 10.36 -0.13 8.64
C PHE A 142 8.91 -0.61 8.72
N ARG A 143 8.61 -1.44 9.72
CA ARG A 143 7.22 -1.88 9.98
C ARG A 143 6.35 -0.77 10.57
N ASN A 144 6.89 0.06 11.47
CA ASN A 144 6.11 1.12 12.15
C ASN A 144 7.01 2.18 12.79
N ASN A 145 8.14 1.75 13.37
CA ASN A 145 9.09 2.63 14.05
C ASN A 145 10.38 2.74 13.23
N GLN A 146 10.93 3.95 13.11
CA GLN A 146 12.13 4.23 12.30
C GLN A 146 13.45 3.76 12.97
N THR A 147 13.36 2.87 13.96
CA THR A 147 14.51 2.44 14.78
C THR A 147 15.17 1.17 14.27
N ASP A 148 14.41 0.24 13.68
CA ASP A 148 14.94 -1.07 13.23
C ASP A 148 14.42 -1.42 11.82
N PRO A 149 15.26 -1.29 10.78
CA PRO A 149 14.85 -1.57 9.42
C PRO A 149 14.69 -3.08 9.19
N ILE A 150 13.52 -3.47 8.67
CA ILE A 150 13.17 -4.86 8.35
C ILE A 150 13.54 -5.23 6.90
N ALA A 151 13.83 -4.24 6.06
CA ALA A 151 14.42 -4.44 4.74
C ALA A 151 15.29 -3.24 4.36
N LEU A 152 16.32 -3.51 3.55
CA LEU A 152 17.31 -2.53 3.10
C LEU A 152 17.52 -2.68 1.60
N CYS A 153 17.69 -1.55 0.93
CA CYS A 153 17.89 -1.48 -0.51
C CYS A 153 19.07 -0.52 -0.76
N LEU A 154 20.22 -1.10 -1.09
CA LEU A 154 21.45 -0.35 -1.34
C LEU A 154 21.50 0.09 -2.80
N GLN A 155 21.39 1.39 -3.06
CA GLN A 155 21.56 1.91 -4.40
C GLN A 155 23.04 1.94 -4.78
N ARG A 156 23.34 1.74 -6.06
CA ARG A 156 24.72 1.87 -6.55
C ARG A 156 25.21 3.31 -6.48
N GLY A 157 26.52 3.47 -6.50
CA GLY A 157 27.16 4.77 -6.72
C GLY A 157 26.71 5.38 -8.05
N CYS A 158 26.74 6.70 -8.12
CA CYS A 158 26.39 7.43 -9.33
C CYS A 158 27.58 7.42 -10.30
N GLU A 159 27.59 6.52 -11.28
CA GLU A 159 28.57 6.54 -12.38
C GLU A 159 28.10 7.47 -13.52
N GLU A 160 29.04 8.17 -14.16
CA GLU A 160 28.81 8.88 -15.42
C GLU A 160 29.41 8.08 -16.59
N PRO A 161 28.77 8.03 -17.78
CA PRO A 161 27.55 8.72 -18.14
C PRO A 161 26.28 7.94 -17.76
N ILE A 162 25.21 8.70 -17.52
CA ILE A 162 23.90 8.22 -17.09
C ILE A 162 23.33 7.28 -18.15
N SER A 163 23.34 5.97 -17.89
CA SER A 163 22.37 5.11 -18.53
C SER A 163 20.98 5.61 -18.14
N SER A 164 20.12 5.88 -19.11
CA SER A 164 18.71 6.28 -18.91
C SER A 164 17.90 5.27 -18.10
N LYS A 165 18.45 4.07 -17.83
CA LYS A 165 17.97 3.14 -16.81
C LYS A 165 18.69 3.41 -15.50
N LEU A 166 18.11 4.29 -14.68
CA LEU A 166 18.58 4.53 -13.31
C LEU A 166 18.61 3.20 -12.55
N ALA A 167 19.78 2.83 -12.00
CA ALA A 167 20.00 1.56 -11.32
C ALA A 167 19.27 1.54 -9.97
N GLY A 168 18.05 1.02 -9.93
CA GLY A 168 17.34 0.77 -8.68
C GLY A 168 17.79 -0.51 -7.98
N CYS A 169 17.18 -0.76 -6.83
CA CYS A 169 17.33 -2.01 -6.08
C CYS A 169 15.95 -2.52 -5.64
N LEU A 170 15.89 -3.79 -5.27
CA LEU A 170 14.74 -4.43 -4.67
C LEU A 170 15.16 -5.21 -3.43
N ALA A 171 14.26 -5.30 -2.46
CA ALA A 171 14.38 -6.14 -1.28
C ALA A 171 13.03 -6.82 -1.00
N THR A 172 13.11 -8.01 -0.43
CA THR A 172 11.91 -8.73 0.02
C THR A 172 11.34 -8.05 1.27
N VAL A 173 10.02 -8.11 1.42
CA VAL A 173 9.32 -7.63 2.61
C VAL A 173 8.79 -8.81 3.41
N PRO A 174 8.74 -8.71 4.75
CA PRO A 174 8.21 -9.78 5.60
C PRO A 174 6.68 -9.89 5.48
N GLU A 175 6.16 -11.04 5.88
CA GLU A 175 4.72 -11.30 5.96
C GLU A 175 3.98 -10.36 6.95
N ASN A 176 2.66 -10.31 6.77
CA ASN A 176 1.71 -9.65 7.67
C ASN A 176 2.02 -8.17 7.89
N LEU A 177 2.30 -7.44 6.82
CA LEU A 177 2.67 -6.04 6.89
C LEU A 177 1.43 -5.15 6.80
N ALA A 178 0.78 -4.91 7.94
CA ALA A 178 -0.37 -3.99 8.01
C ALA A 178 0.05 -2.51 7.97
N SER A 179 1.33 -2.20 8.15
CA SER A 179 1.81 -0.83 8.16
C SER A 179 3.29 -0.79 7.84
N TYR A 180 3.76 0.34 7.30
CA TYR A 180 5.16 0.54 7.02
C TYR A 180 5.54 2.02 6.97
N THR A 181 6.84 2.27 7.03
CA THR A 181 7.45 3.57 6.81
C THR A 181 8.75 3.37 6.05
N THR A 182 9.06 4.27 5.13
CA THR A 182 10.34 4.24 4.40
C THR A 182 11.18 5.46 4.70
N ALA A 183 12.50 5.30 4.77
CA ALA A 183 13.43 6.41 4.86
C ALA A 183 14.59 6.24 3.86
N LEU A 184 15.20 7.36 3.51
CA LEU A 184 16.31 7.44 2.58
C LEU A 184 17.47 8.15 3.29
N LYS A 185 18.66 7.56 3.24
CA LYS A 185 19.87 8.16 3.81
C LYS A 185 20.97 8.17 2.77
N SER A 186 21.67 9.30 2.62
CA SER A 186 22.81 9.36 1.70
C SER A 186 23.90 8.41 2.17
N MET A 187 24.51 7.66 1.25
CA MET A 187 25.66 6.81 1.59
C MET A 187 26.86 7.64 2.06
N THR A 188 27.04 8.87 1.56
CA THR A 188 28.11 9.77 2.02
C THR A 188 27.92 10.15 3.48
N ASP A 189 26.68 10.45 3.90
CA ASP A 189 26.37 10.78 5.30
C ASP A 189 26.61 9.59 6.25
N ILE A 190 26.65 8.36 5.71
CA ILE A 190 26.94 7.14 6.48
C ILE A 190 28.45 6.91 6.55
N ILE A 191 29.16 7.03 5.42
CA ILE A 191 30.57 6.63 5.28
C ILE A 191 31.53 7.76 5.64
N SER A 192 31.23 8.99 5.20
CA SER A 192 32.05 10.20 5.41
C SER A 192 31.19 11.39 5.86
N PRO A 193 30.65 11.39 7.10
CA PRO A 193 29.77 12.44 7.61
C PRO A 193 30.42 13.83 7.71
N TRP A 194 31.74 13.94 7.48
CA TRP A 194 32.52 15.17 7.57
C TRP A 194 32.92 15.74 6.20
N GLU A 195 32.64 15.04 5.10
CA GLU A 195 32.95 15.49 3.74
C GLU A 195 31.80 16.29 3.13
N LYS A 196 32.14 17.26 2.27
CA LYS A 196 31.17 18.15 1.63
C LYS A 196 30.20 17.36 0.75
N GLU A 197 28.94 17.77 0.90
CA GLU A 197 27.73 17.33 0.20
C GLU A 197 27.99 17.07 -1.30
N PHE A 198 27.94 15.80 -1.72
CA PHE A 198 27.76 15.48 -3.13
C PHE A 198 26.43 16.07 -3.58
N SER A 199 26.34 16.45 -4.87
CA SER A 199 25.08 16.90 -5.47
C SER A 199 23.97 15.93 -5.09
N LYS A 200 23.09 16.39 -4.21
CA LYS A 200 21.94 15.64 -3.70
C LYS A 200 21.03 15.33 -4.87
N ARG A 201 21.08 14.08 -5.36
CA ARG A 201 20.27 13.64 -6.50
C ARG A 201 18.88 13.23 -6.01
N CYS A 202 17.88 13.48 -6.84
CA CYS A 202 16.54 12.96 -6.61
C CYS A 202 16.61 11.45 -6.47
N THR A 203 15.91 10.92 -5.47
CA THR A 203 15.86 9.48 -5.15
C THR A 203 14.49 9.15 -4.58
N SER A 204 14.07 7.90 -4.73
CA SER A 204 12.75 7.44 -4.33
C SER A 204 12.77 6.07 -3.69
N ALA A 205 11.86 5.82 -2.75
CA ALA A 205 11.67 4.54 -2.09
C ALA A 205 10.19 4.24 -1.93
N PHE A 206 9.79 3.00 -2.17
CA PHE A 206 8.38 2.62 -2.23
C PHE A 206 8.19 1.12 -2.07
N MET A 207 6.96 0.72 -1.78
CA MET A 207 6.54 -0.67 -1.89
C MET A 207 5.81 -0.87 -3.21
N LEU A 208 6.21 -1.92 -3.93
CA LEU A 208 5.82 -2.21 -5.30
C LEU A 208 5.21 -3.60 -5.42
N GLY A 209 4.13 -3.72 -6.18
CA GLY A 209 3.54 -5.00 -6.55
C GLY A 209 4.35 -5.75 -7.61
N TYR A 210 4.41 -7.09 -7.52
CA TYR A 210 5.11 -7.97 -8.48
C TYR A 210 4.66 -7.78 -9.94
N SER A 211 3.43 -7.30 -10.17
CA SER A 211 2.92 -7.03 -11.52
C SER A 211 3.65 -5.87 -12.23
N THR A 212 4.41 -5.05 -11.49
CA THR A 212 5.13 -3.91 -12.04
C THR A 212 6.62 -4.19 -12.03
N GLN A 213 7.25 -4.05 -13.20
CA GLN A 213 8.71 -4.19 -13.30
C GLN A 213 9.37 -2.90 -12.81
N LEU A 214 10.51 -3.01 -12.12
CA LEU A 214 11.27 -1.85 -11.67
C LEU A 214 11.66 -0.91 -12.83
N SER A 215 11.81 -1.46 -14.05
CA SER A 215 12.10 -0.69 -15.26
C SER A 215 10.94 0.18 -15.76
N GLU A 216 9.72 -0.06 -15.30
CA GLU A 216 8.54 0.76 -15.63
C GLU A 216 8.40 1.96 -14.70
N ILE A 217 9.19 1.99 -13.61
CA ILE A 217 9.10 3.03 -12.59
C ILE A 217 10.02 4.19 -12.95
N SER A 218 9.41 5.37 -13.07
CA SER A 218 10.15 6.62 -13.17
C SER A 218 10.31 7.25 -11.79
N ILE A 219 11.40 7.99 -11.63
CA ILE A 219 11.65 8.79 -10.43
C ILE A 219 10.59 9.90 -10.22
N ASP A 220 9.81 10.23 -11.25
CA ASP A 220 8.79 11.28 -11.16
C ASP A 220 7.47 10.82 -10.51
N MET A 221 7.36 9.53 -10.17
CA MET A 221 6.05 8.86 -10.09
C MET A 221 5.05 9.25 -9.00
N THR A 222 5.30 9.90 -7.87
CA THR A 222 4.35 10.10 -6.73
C THR A 222 3.75 8.84 -6.08
N HIS A 223 3.23 7.88 -6.85
CA HIS A 223 2.60 6.64 -6.40
C HIS A 223 2.96 5.49 -7.34
N VAL A 224 2.95 4.27 -6.80
CA VAL A 224 3.20 3.03 -7.54
C VAL A 224 2.16 1.97 -7.20
N PRO A 225 1.86 1.02 -8.09
CA PRO A 225 0.97 -0.09 -7.76
C PRO A 225 1.54 -0.95 -6.62
N ALA A 226 0.70 -1.30 -5.65
CA ALA A 226 0.99 -2.32 -4.64
C ALA A 226 -0.21 -3.22 -4.42
N THR A 227 0.03 -4.45 -3.96
CA THR A 227 -1.01 -5.45 -3.74
C THR A 227 -1.37 -5.53 -2.26
N LEU A 228 -2.63 -5.33 -1.92
CA LEU A 228 -3.16 -5.66 -0.60
C LEU A 228 -3.80 -7.04 -0.64
N GLU A 229 -3.59 -7.79 0.42
CA GLU A 229 -4.35 -8.98 0.77
C GLU A 229 -5.31 -8.67 1.91
N TRP A 230 -6.36 -9.47 2.03
CA TRP A 230 -7.21 -9.47 3.21
C TRP A 230 -7.53 -10.88 3.68
N ASN A 231 -7.62 -11.03 5.00
CA ASN A 231 -8.24 -12.21 5.56
C ASN A 231 -9.77 -12.04 5.50
N PRO A 232 -10.54 -13.11 5.22
CA PRO A 232 -11.99 -13.06 5.35
C PRO A 232 -12.36 -12.69 6.79
N VAL A 233 -12.83 -11.47 6.98
CA VAL A 233 -13.11 -10.91 8.31
C VAL A 233 -14.36 -11.55 8.89
N ASN A 234 -14.25 -12.12 10.08
CA ASN A 234 -15.41 -12.45 10.91
C ASN A 234 -16.01 -11.16 11.48
N CYS A 235 -17.14 -10.75 10.93
CA CYS A 235 -18.13 -9.80 11.44
C CYS A 235 -17.62 -8.45 11.98
N ASP A 236 -17.83 -7.38 11.21
CA ASP A 236 -17.88 -6.03 11.75
C ASP A 236 -19.11 -5.87 12.66
N LEU A 237 -18.88 -5.38 13.88
CA LEU A 237 -19.91 -4.71 14.68
C LEU A 237 -19.98 -3.26 14.18
N GLU A 238 -20.94 -2.96 13.31
CA GLU A 238 -21.37 -1.57 13.05
C GLU A 238 -22.03 -0.97 14.30
#